data_AF-A0A2N7D9X6-F1
#
_entry.id   AF-A0A2N7D9X6-F1
#
_cell.length_a   1.000
_cell.length_b   1.000
_cell.length_c   1.000
_cell.angle_alpha   90.00
_cell.angle_beta   90.00
_cell.angle_gamma   90.00
#
_symmetry.space_group_name_H-M   'P 1'
#
loop_
_entity.id
_entity.type
_entity.pdbx_description
1 polymer ?
#
loop_
_entity_poly.entity_id
_entity_poly.type
_entity_poly.pdbx_seq_one_letter_code
_entity_poly.pdbx_strand_id
1 'polypeptide(L)'
;MKTLTQQECQAELARIETIDALELELESAFDKVKDFSPTELLSLAPKVIMGGADPLSVLGLDPKLVDKAKLVAKANRIIREQRKQQLKTQSTVVIEEAATDE
;
A
#
# COMPACT_ATOMS: atom_id res chain seq x y z
N MET A 1 -5.37 -1.31 26.69
CA MET A 1 -5.90 -1.33 25.30
C MET A 1 -7.41 -1.17 25.37
N LYS A 2 -8.02 -0.28 24.57
CA LYS A 2 -9.49 -0.26 24.44
C LYS A 2 -9.89 -1.47 23.59
N THR A 3 -10.79 -2.29 24.10
CA THR A 3 -11.38 -3.40 23.35
C THR A 3 -12.32 -2.81 22.30
N LEU A 4 -12.09 -3.10 21.03
CA LEU A 4 -12.97 -2.69 19.93
C LEU A 4 -14.29 -3.45 20.01
N THR A 5 -15.38 -2.78 19.65
CA THR A 5 -16.68 -3.43 19.45
C THR A 5 -16.65 -4.31 18.20
N GLN A 6 -17.59 -5.26 18.10
CA GLN A 6 -17.67 -6.17 16.95
C GLN A 6 -17.82 -5.42 15.61
N GLN A 7 -18.58 -4.32 15.59
CA GLN A 7 -18.74 -3.48 14.39
C GLN A 7 -17.44 -2.77 14.02
N GLU A 8 -16.69 -2.27 15.00
CA GLU A 8 -15.38 -1.65 14.76
C GLU A 8 -14.37 -2.67 14.24
N CYS A 9 -14.37 -3.89 14.78
CA CYS A 9 -13.53 -4.98 14.27
C CYS A 9 -13.87 -5.34 12.81
N GLN A 10 -15.16 -5.44 12.46
CA GLN A 10 -15.59 -5.73 11.09
C GLN A 10 -15.22 -4.60 10.11
N ALA A 11 -15.38 -3.34 10.54
CA ALA A 11 -15.01 -2.19 9.73
C ALA A 11 -13.50 -2.12 9.48
N GLU A 12 -12.68 -2.42 10.50
CA GLU A 12 -11.22 -2.48 10.34
C GLU A 12 -10.79 -3.68 9.47
N LEU A 13 -11.42 -4.84 9.65
CA LEU A 13 -11.14 -6.01 8.81
C LEU A 13 -11.45 -5.75 7.33
N ALA A 14 -12.61 -5.15 7.02
CA ALA A 14 -12.96 -4.76 5.66
C ALA A 14 -11.99 -3.72 5.06
N ARG A 15 -11.45 -2.80 5.89
CA ARG A 15 -10.42 -1.85 5.44
C ARG A 15 -9.13 -2.57 5.08
N ILE A 16 -8.69 -3.54 5.89
CA ILE A 16 -7.49 -4.34 5.64
C ILE A 16 -7.68 -5.15 4.35
N GLU A 17 -8.80 -5.85 4.19
CA GLU A 17 -9.10 -6.62 2.97
C GLU A 17 -9.12 -5.72 1.71
N THR A 18 -9.62 -4.49 1.85
CA THR A 18 -9.57 -3.51 0.74
C THR A 18 -8.13 -3.14 0.38
N ILE A 19 -7.25 -2.97 1.36
CA ILE A 19 -5.84 -2.66 1.14
C ILE A 19 -5.13 -3.85 0.49
N ASP A 20 -5.39 -5.07 0.96
CA ASP A 20 -4.81 -6.29 0.40
C ASP A 20 -5.21 -6.48 -1.07
N ALA A 21 -6.48 -6.24 -1.40
CA ALA A 21 -6.96 -6.26 -2.79
C ALA A 21 -6.24 -5.20 -3.66
N LEU A 22 -6.04 -3.99 -3.13
CA LEU A 22 -5.30 -2.94 -3.83
C LEU A 22 -3.82 -3.29 -4.01
N GLU A 23 -3.19 -3.97 -3.04
CA GLU A 23 -1.81 -4.46 -3.17
C GLU A 23 -1.69 -5.50 -4.30
N LEU A 24 -2.61 -6.45 -4.37
CA LEU A 24 -2.65 -7.45 -5.45
C LEU A 24 -2.87 -6.80 -6.84
N GLU A 25 -3.75 -5.80 -6.92
CA GLU A 25 -3.94 -5.05 -8.16
C GLU A 25 -2.66 -4.31 -8.61
N LEU A 26 -1.92 -3.73 -7.66
CA LEU A 26 -0.66 -3.04 -7.93
C LEU A 26 0.43 -4.01 -8.37
N GLU A 27 0.55 -5.15 -7.71
CA GLU A 27 1.51 -6.20 -8.08
C GLU A 27 1.25 -6.70 -9.51
N SER A 28 -0.02 -7.01 -9.84
CA SER A 28 -0.42 -7.40 -11.19
C SER A 28 -0.11 -6.31 -12.23
N ALA A 29 -0.29 -5.04 -11.87
CA ALA A 29 0.04 -3.92 -12.76
C ALA A 29 1.55 -3.78 -12.96
N PHE A 30 2.37 -3.98 -11.92
CA PHE A 30 3.83 -3.94 -12.04
C PHE A 30 4.39 -5.11 -12.86
N ASP A 31 3.83 -6.31 -12.70
CA ASP A 31 4.21 -7.47 -13.51
C ASP A 31 3.93 -7.23 -14.99
N LYS A 32 2.77 -6.66 -15.31
CA LYS A 32 2.47 -6.24 -16.69
C LYS A 32 3.50 -5.27 -17.25
N VAL A 33 3.91 -4.26 -16.47
CA VAL A 33 4.91 -3.27 -16.89
C VAL A 33 6.28 -3.93 -17.11
N LYS A 34 6.68 -4.81 -16.19
CA LYS A 34 7.96 -5.53 -16.22
C LYS A 34 8.12 -6.39 -17.48
N ASP A 35 7.03 -6.94 -17.98
CA ASP A 35 7.04 -7.82 -19.15
C ASP A 35 7.08 -7.07 -20.49
N PHE A 36 6.95 -5.73 -20.50
CA PHE A 36 7.11 -4.96 -21.73
C PHE A 36 8.56 -4.95 -22.22
N SER A 37 8.74 -5.37 -23.47
CA SER A 37 10.00 -5.22 -24.18
C SER A 37 10.27 -3.75 -24.56
N PRO A 38 11.54 -3.34 -24.73
CA PRO A 38 11.88 -2.00 -25.22
C PRO A 38 11.21 -1.66 -26.55
N THR A 39 11.03 -2.65 -27.44
CA THR A 39 10.36 -2.47 -28.73
C THR A 39 8.88 -2.14 -28.56
N GLU A 40 8.19 -2.79 -27.63
CA GLU A 40 6.79 -2.49 -27.34
C GLU A 40 6.63 -1.11 -26.71
N LEU A 41 7.51 -0.73 -25.78
CA LEU A 41 7.51 0.62 -25.19
C LEU A 41 7.71 1.71 -26.24
N LEU A 42 8.65 1.52 -27.17
CA LEU A 42 8.88 2.44 -28.28
C LEU A 42 7.69 2.54 -29.24
N SER A 43 6.94 1.44 -29.43
CA SER A 43 5.73 1.45 -30.25
C SER A 43 4.57 2.22 -29.61
N LEU A 44 4.57 2.33 -28.28
CA LEU A 44 3.54 3.03 -27.50
C LEU A 44 3.88 4.50 -27.27
N ALA A 45 5.16 4.87 -27.27
CA ALA A 45 5.61 6.25 -27.03
C ALA A 45 4.93 7.31 -27.91
N PRO A 46 4.72 7.13 -29.23
CA PRO A 46 4.01 8.10 -30.05
C PRO A 46 2.56 8.33 -29.60
N LYS A 47 1.87 7.29 -29.11
CA LYS A 47 0.48 7.40 -28.64
C LYS A 47 0.39 8.23 -27.35
N VAL A 48 1.36 8.07 -26.45
CA VAL A 48 1.46 8.86 -25.21
C VAL A 48 1.79 10.32 -25.52
N ILE A 49 2.78 10.55 -26.40
CA ILE A 49 3.31 11.91 -26.67
C ILE A 49 2.34 12.73 -27.54
N MET A 50 1.74 12.12 -28.57
CA MET A 50 0.91 12.84 -29.54
C MET A 50 -0.59 12.76 -29.25
N GLY A 51 -1.05 11.69 -28.59
CA GLY A 51 -2.47 11.38 -28.46
C GLY A 51 -3.19 12.07 -27.30
N GLY A 52 -2.45 12.73 -26.38
CA GLY A 52 -3.03 13.28 -25.15
C GLY A 52 -3.67 12.23 -24.23
N ALA A 53 -3.49 10.94 -24.54
CA ALA A 53 -4.03 9.83 -23.79
C ALA A 53 -3.27 9.65 -22.48
N ASP A 54 -3.98 9.22 -21.43
CA ASP A 54 -3.36 8.90 -20.16
C ASP A 54 -2.27 7.82 -20.35
N PRO A 55 -1.02 8.07 -19.93
CA PRO A 55 0.09 7.14 -20.16
C PRO A 55 -0.13 5.74 -19.57
N LEU A 56 -0.84 5.63 -18.45
CA LEU A 56 -1.13 4.34 -17.80
C LEU A 56 -2.16 3.57 -18.63
N SER A 57 -3.17 4.27 -19.14
CA SER A 57 -4.18 3.66 -20.03
C SER A 57 -3.55 3.14 -21.33
N VAL A 58 -2.57 3.84 -21.88
CA VAL A 58 -1.82 3.38 -23.07
C VAL A 58 -1.00 2.12 -22.79
N LEU A 59 -0.54 1.95 -21.56
CA LEU A 59 0.14 0.73 -21.09
C LEU A 59 -0.84 -0.39 -20.68
N GLY A 60 -2.16 -0.20 -20.86
CA GLY A 60 -3.18 -1.18 -20.46
C GLY A 60 -3.35 -1.29 -18.93
N LEU A 61 -2.94 -0.24 -18.20
CA LEU A 61 -3.05 -0.12 -16.76
C LEU A 61 -4.24 0.77 -16.39
N ASP A 62 -4.66 0.67 -15.13
CA ASP A 62 -5.68 1.56 -14.59
C ASP A 62 -5.17 3.02 -14.55
N PRO A 63 -5.86 4.00 -15.15
CA PRO A 63 -5.46 5.42 -15.05
C PRO A 63 -5.43 5.95 -13.61
N LYS A 64 -6.11 5.29 -12.66
CA LYS A 64 -6.07 5.63 -11.23
C LYS A 64 -5.02 4.83 -10.44
N LEU A 65 -4.15 4.06 -11.10
CA LEU A 65 -3.16 3.19 -10.44
C LEU A 65 -2.27 3.97 -9.45
N VAL A 66 -1.85 5.19 -9.81
CA VAL A 66 -1.04 6.04 -8.93
C VAL A 66 -1.80 6.43 -7.66
N ASP A 67 -3.09 6.73 -7.77
CA ASP A 67 -3.90 7.08 -6.60
C ASP A 67 -4.16 5.86 -5.71
N LYS A 68 -4.38 4.68 -6.31
CA LYS A 68 -4.43 3.39 -5.59
C LYS A 68 -3.13 3.12 -4.83
N ALA A 69 -1.97 3.32 -5.47
CA ALA A 69 -0.65 3.18 -4.84
C ALA A 69 -0.47 4.13 -3.65
N LYS A 70 -0.92 5.38 -3.78
CA LYS A 70 -0.89 6.36 -2.67
C LYS A 70 -1.76 5.93 -1.49
N LEU A 71 -2.93 5.35 -1.75
CA LEU A 71 -3.83 4.85 -0.69
C LEU A 71 -3.17 3.70 0.08
N VAL A 72 -2.62 2.71 -0.61
CA VAL A 72 -1.86 1.60 0.00
C VAL A 72 -0.69 2.13 0.81
N ALA A 73 0.14 3.02 0.24
CA ALA A 73 1.28 3.61 0.94
C ALA A 73 0.86 4.38 2.21
N LYS A 74 -0.25 5.12 2.16
CA LYS A 74 -0.79 5.85 3.32
C LYS A 74 -1.25 4.89 4.41
N ALA A 75 -1.98 3.84 4.05
CA ALA A 75 -2.44 2.83 5.01
C ALA A 75 -1.27 2.12 5.68
N ASN A 76 -0.29 1.66 4.87
CA ASN A 76 0.93 1.03 5.36
C ASN A 76 1.74 1.95 6.29
N ARG A 77 1.79 3.26 6.00
CA ARG A 77 2.45 4.23 6.88
C ARG A 77 1.78 4.32 8.25
N ILE A 78 0.44 4.37 8.29
CA ILE A 78 -0.33 4.44 9.54
C ILE A 78 -0.08 3.18 10.39
N ILE A 79 -0.21 2.00 9.79
CA ILE A 79 -0.01 0.71 10.48
C ILE A 79 1.43 0.61 11.01
N ARG A 80 2.44 0.96 10.18
CA ARG A 80 3.84 0.97 10.61
C ARG A 80 4.09 1.94 11.78
N GLU A 81 3.46 3.11 11.77
CA GLU A 81 3.61 4.08 12.86
C GLU A 81 2.98 3.57 14.16
N GLN A 82 1.76 3.02 14.09
CA GLN A 82 1.11 2.38 15.23
C GLN A 82 1.95 1.23 15.79
N ARG A 83 2.50 0.37 14.92
CA ARG A 83 3.36 -0.73 15.33
C ARG A 83 4.66 -0.23 15.97
N LYS A 84 5.29 0.81 15.43
CA LYS A 84 6.47 1.45 16.03
C LYS A 84 6.17 2.01 17.42
N GLN A 85 5.03 2.66 17.60
CA GLN A 85 4.61 3.17 18.91
C GLN A 85 4.39 2.03 19.90
N GLN A 86 3.69 0.97 19.50
CA GLN A 86 3.52 -0.23 20.34
C GLN A 86 4.86 -0.84 20.76
N LEU A 87 5.80 -1.00 19.82
CA LEU A 87 7.11 -1.56 20.11
C LEU A 87 7.93 -0.65 21.05
N LYS A 88 7.85 0.67 20.89
CA LYS A 88 8.46 1.63 21.82
C LYS A 88 7.89 1.50 23.22
N THR A 89 6.56 1.48 23.35
CA THR A 89 5.90 1.29 24.66
C THR A 89 6.29 -0.04 25.30
N GLN A 90 6.31 -1.13 24.53
CA GLN A 90 6.76 -2.44 25.02
C GLN A 90 8.22 -2.41 25.47
N SER A 91 9.11 -1.74 24.72
CA SER A 91 10.51 -1.60 25.13
C SER A 91 10.66 -0.80 26.43
N THR A 92 9.87 0.25 26.63
CA THR A 92 9.87 1.03 27.87
C THR A 92 9.35 0.20 29.05
N VAL A 93 8.27 -0.55 28.88
CA VAL A 93 7.73 -1.44 29.92
C VAL A 93 8.74 -2.52 30.31
N VAL A 94 9.42 -3.15 29.35
CA VAL A 94 10.45 -4.16 29.64
C VAL A 94 11.65 -3.56 30.38
N ILE A 95 12.03 -2.32 30.08
CA ILE A 95 13.11 -1.61 30.79
C ILE A 95 12.67 -1.24 32.21
N GLU A 96 11.43 -0.79 32.40
CA GLU A 96 10.89 -0.46 33.72
C GLU A 96 10.74 -1.70 34.60
N GLU A 97 10.23 -2.82 34.06
CA GLU A 97 10.14 -4.10 34.78
C GLU A 97 11.53 -4.62 35.18
N ALA A 98 12.53 -4.53 34.29
CA ALA A 98 13.91 -4.92 34.58
C ALA A 98 14.60 -4.03 35.63
N ALA A 99 14.22 -2.75 35.75
CA ALA A 99 14.76 -1.82 36.74
C ALA A 99 14.10 -1.92 38.12
N THR A 100 12.91 -2.55 38.21
CA THR A 100 12.21 -2.80 39.48
C THR A 100 12.51 -4.15 40.11
N ASP A 101 13.17 -5.06 39.38
CA ASP A 101 13.60 -6.38 39.84
C ASP A 101 15.06 -6.39 40.39
N GLU A 102 15.72 -5.23 40.49
CA GLU A 102 16.99 -5.01 41.24
C GLU A 102 16.74 -4.35 42.61
#